data_AF-A0A2T3GKM6-F1
#
_entry.id   AF-A0A2T3GKM6-F1
#
_cell.length_a   1.000
_cell.length_b   1.000
_cell.length_c   1.000
_cell.angle_alpha   90.00
_cell.angle_beta   90.00
_cell.angle_gamma   90.00
#
_symmetry.space_group_name_H-M   'P 1'
#
loop_
_entity.id
_entity.type
_entity.pdbx_description
1 polymer ?
#
loop_
_entity_poly.entity_id
_entity_poly.type
_entity_poly.pdbx_seq_one_letter_code
_entity_poly.pdbx_strand_id
1 'polypeptide(L)'
;MSDAWQAFADHVRLSIRLTPNGGRDAIDGFETGADGEAYLKARVSAVPEKGKANKALIALIAKSFGTSKSSVSLISGETARKKILRIDGDPEDLIRPDHFAFLARSIASRMSSPASFEPFQP
;
A
#
# COMPACT_ATOMS: atom_id res chain seq x y z
N MET A 1 -4.82 -14.50 -9.73
CA MET A 1 -3.67 -13.94 -8.99
C MET A 1 -3.96 -12.49 -8.66
N SER A 2 -4.44 -12.26 -7.45
CA SER A 2 -4.83 -10.96 -6.91
C SER A 2 -3.58 -10.16 -6.54
N ASP A 3 -3.48 -8.95 -7.08
CA ASP A 3 -2.31 -8.10 -6.88
C ASP A 3 -2.37 -7.39 -5.52
N ALA A 4 -1.20 -7.10 -4.94
CA ALA A 4 -1.10 -6.41 -3.66
C ALA A 4 -1.38 -4.92 -3.79
N TRP A 5 -1.42 -4.41 -5.01
CA TRP A 5 -1.63 -3.02 -5.33
C TRP A 5 -2.42 -2.88 -6.62
N GLN A 6 -3.03 -1.72 -6.80
CA GLN A 6 -3.82 -1.40 -7.99
C GLN A 6 -3.59 0.06 -8.32
N ALA A 7 -3.02 0.32 -9.51
CA ALA A 7 -2.95 1.67 -10.03
C ALA A 7 -4.28 2.04 -10.71
N PHE A 8 -4.75 3.24 -10.42
CA PHE A 8 -5.86 3.91 -11.06
C PHE A 8 -5.31 5.13 -11.81
N ALA A 9 -6.13 5.75 -12.66
CA ALA A 9 -5.70 6.91 -13.45
C ALA A 9 -5.22 8.11 -12.61
N ASP A 10 -5.73 8.25 -11.37
CA ASP A 10 -5.51 9.40 -10.48
C ASP A 10 -4.89 9.02 -9.13
N HIS A 11 -4.86 7.72 -8.80
CA HIS A 11 -4.40 7.25 -7.50
C HIS A 11 -3.90 5.80 -7.54
N VAL A 12 -3.14 5.39 -6.53
CA VAL A 12 -2.68 4.00 -6.35
C VAL A 12 -3.27 3.44 -5.05
N ARG A 13 -3.82 2.23 -5.11
CA ARG A 13 -4.27 1.48 -3.94
C ARG A 13 -3.24 0.41 -3.56
N LEU A 14 -2.99 0.24 -2.28
CA LEU A 14 -2.06 -0.74 -1.72
C LEU A 14 -2.74 -1.51 -0.59
N SER A 15 -2.77 -2.82 -0.73
CA SER A 15 -3.18 -3.76 0.32
C SER A 15 -1.99 -4.03 1.22
N ILE A 16 -2.07 -3.58 2.46
CA ILE A 16 -1.01 -3.66 3.47
C ILE A 16 -1.52 -4.44 4.68
N ARG A 17 -0.78 -5.46 5.10
CA ARG A 17 -0.95 -6.11 6.39
C ARG A 17 -0.08 -5.39 7.41
N LEU A 18 -0.73 -4.61 8.28
CA LEU A 18 -0.04 -3.85 9.32
C LEU A 18 0.13 -4.72 10.57
N THR A 19 1.38 -4.90 11.00
CA THR A 19 1.74 -5.51 12.27
C THR A 19 2.11 -4.39 13.26
N PRO A 20 1.20 -4.01 14.17
CA PRO A 20 1.51 -3.02 15.20
C PRO A 20 2.46 -3.62 16.26
N ASN A 21 3.12 -2.75 17.03
CA ASN A 21 4.12 -3.15 18.03
C ASN A 21 5.29 -3.97 17.45
N GLY A 22 5.72 -3.62 16.24
CA GLY A 22 6.84 -4.24 15.54
C GLY A 22 8.20 -3.71 15.95
N GLY A 23 8.32 -2.91 17.01
CA GLY A 23 9.57 -2.33 17.52
C GLY A 23 10.22 -1.23 16.64
N ARG A 24 10.11 -1.33 15.30
CA ARG A 24 10.58 -0.33 14.33
C ARG A 24 9.62 -0.22 13.16
N ASP A 25 9.61 0.96 12.55
CA ASP A 25 8.82 1.29 11.38
C ASP A 25 9.56 0.82 10.12
N ALA A 26 9.08 -0.28 9.51
CA ALA A 26 9.69 -0.90 8.34
C ALA A 26 8.66 -1.58 7.44
N ILE A 27 8.91 -1.55 6.14
CA ILE A 27 8.16 -2.32 5.15
C ILE A 27 8.98 -3.59 4.89
N ASP A 28 8.38 -4.75 5.15
CA ASP A 28 9.04 -6.06 4.97
C ASP A 28 9.02 -6.49 3.49
N GLY A 29 8.04 -6.00 2.72
CA GLY A 29 7.90 -6.25 1.28
C GLY A 29 6.55 -6.86 0.92
N PHE A 30 6.43 -7.33 -0.33
CA PHE A 30 5.24 -8.02 -0.82
C PHE A 30 5.29 -9.50 -0.49
N GLU A 31 4.22 -10.02 0.07
CA GLU A 31 4.05 -11.43 0.36
C GLU A 31 2.73 -11.92 -0.24
N THR A 32 2.77 -13.09 -0.87
CA THR A 32 1.56 -13.75 -1.38
C THR A 32 1.07 -14.72 -0.33
N GLY A 33 -0.16 -14.52 0.14
CA GLY A 33 -0.82 -15.44 1.05
C GLY A 33 -1.12 -16.80 0.41
N ALA A 34 -1.46 -17.77 1.25
CA ALA A 34 -1.83 -19.11 0.82
C ALA A 34 -3.03 -19.13 -0.16
N ASP A 35 -3.91 -18.12 -0.10
CA ASP A 35 -5.04 -17.92 -1.00
C ASP A 35 -4.65 -17.35 -2.39
N GLY A 36 -3.36 -17.06 -2.63
CA GLY A 36 -2.90 -16.42 -3.87
C GLY A 36 -3.17 -14.91 -3.93
N GLU A 37 -3.59 -14.31 -2.81
CA GLU A 37 -3.69 -12.86 -2.64
C GLU A 37 -2.34 -12.28 -2.21
N ALA A 38 -1.81 -11.32 -2.98
CA ALA A 38 -0.64 -10.58 -2.56
C ALA A 38 -1.00 -9.43 -1.58
N TYR A 39 -0.13 -9.16 -0.62
CA TYR A 39 -0.24 -8.05 0.32
C TYR A 39 1.14 -7.55 0.74
N LEU A 40 1.24 -6.26 1.03
CA LEU A 40 2.45 -5.65 1.58
C LEU A 40 2.52 -5.88 3.08
N LYS A 41 3.58 -6.49 3.59
CA LYS A 41 3.85 -6.55 5.02
C LYS A 41 4.48 -5.24 5.48
N ALA A 42 3.82 -4.56 6.41
CA ALA A 42 4.37 -3.41 7.09
C ALA A 42 4.34 -3.64 8.60
N ARG A 43 5.41 -3.26 9.29
CA ARG A 43 5.49 -3.26 10.75
C ARG A 43 5.75 -1.83 11.21
N VAL A 44 5.08 -1.45 12.29
CA VAL A 44 5.25 -0.14 12.90
C VAL A 44 5.56 -0.30 14.38
N SER A 45 6.42 0.56 14.91
CA SER A 45 6.66 0.62 16.36
C SER A 45 5.42 1.13 17.10
N ALA A 46 4.56 1.86 16.38
CA ALA A 46 3.33 2.41 16.92
C ALA A 46 2.37 1.33 17.43
N VAL A 47 1.82 1.62 18.60
CA VAL A 47 0.73 0.84 19.20
C VAL A 47 -0.56 1.00 18.40
N PRO A 48 -1.43 -0.03 18.35
CA PRO A 48 -2.72 0.03 17.64
C PRO A 48 -3.77 0.80 18.45
N GLU A 49 -3.38 1.93 19.05
CA GLU A 49 -4.21 2.71 19.95
C GLU A 49 -4.64 4.01 19.27
N LYS A 50 -5.96 4.21 19.12
CA LYS A 50 -6.58 5.43 18.56
C LYS A 50 -5.94 5.93 17.24
N GLY A 51 -5.63 5.01 16.33
CA GLY A 51 -5.11 5.37 15.00
C GLY A 51 -3.63 5.80 14.97
N LYS A 52 -2.87 5.65 16.05
CA LYS A 52 -1.40 5.87 16.05
C LYS A 52 -0.69 4.97 15.03
N ALA A 53 -1.08 3.69 14.96
CA ALA A 53 -0.57 2.75 13.97
C ALA A 53 -0.89 3.20 12.53
N ASN A 54 -2.08 3.75 12.28
CA ASN A 54 -2.45 4.30 10.97
C ASN A 54 -1.59 5.52 10.63
N LYS A 55 -1.41 6.47 11.57
CA LYS A 55 -0.57 7.66 11.36
C LYS A 55 0.88 7.28 11.09
N ALA A 56 1.42 6.32 11.82
CA ALA A 56 2.77 5.81 11.61
C ALA A 56 2.90 5.15 10.23
N LEU A 57 1.92 4.34 9.82
CA LEU A 57 1.87 3.74 8.49
C LEU A 57 1.79 4.80 7.39
N ILE A 58 0.90 5.77 7.52
CA ILE A 58 0.76 6.88 6.57
C ILE A 58 2.08 7.65 6.47
N ALA A 59 2.74 7.94 7.59
CA ALA A 59 4.03 8.63 7.59
C ALA A 59 5.16 7.79 6.97
N LEU A 60 5.18 6.48 7.22
CA LEU A 60 6.13 5.53 6.64
C LEU A 60 5.98 5.45 5.12
N ILE A 61 4.74 5.34 4.65
CA ILE A 61 4.40 5.31 3.22
C ILE A 61 4.72 6.66 2.58
N ALA A 62 4.20 7.77 3.12
CA ALA A 62 4.50 9.11 2.63
C ALA A 62 6.01 9.35 2.50
N LYS A 63 6.81 8.95 3.50
CA LYS A 63 8.27 9.06 3.48
C LYS A 63 8.92 8.15 2.43
N SER A 64 8.45 6.93 2.27
CA SER A 64 8.99 5.99 1.28
C SER A 64 8.69 6.45 -0.16
N PHE A 65 7.60 7.19 -0.34
CA PHE A 65 7.12 7.66 -1.63
C PHE A 65 7.56 9.09 -1.96
N GLY A 66 8.11 9.82 -0.99
CA GLY A 66 8.35 11.26 -1.12
C GLY A 66 7.07 12.11 -1.27
N THR A 67 5.89 11.54 -0.99
CA THR A 67 4.60 12.24 -1.13
C THR A 67 4.12 12.84 0.20
N SER A 68 3.15 13.74 0.12
CA SER A 68 2.52 14.34 1.30
C SER A 68 1.64 13.32 2.01
N LYS A 69 1.61 13.39 3.36
CA LYS A 69 0.70 12.57 4.18
C LYS A 69 -0.77 12.78 3.80
N SER A 70 -1.12 13.95 3.28
CA SER A 70 -2.46 14.29 2.80
C SER A 70 -2.87 13.52 1.54
N SER A 71 -1.90 13.16 0.70
CA SER A 71 -2.14 12.31 -0.48
C SER A 71 -2.37 10.85 -0.09
N VAL A 72 -1.93 10.43 1.09
CA VAL A 72 -2.07 9.05 1.56
C VAL A 72 -3.28 8.92 2.47
N SER A 73 -4.32 8.23 2.00
CA SER A 73 -5.58 8.00 2.70
C SER A 73 -5.81 6.51 2.97
N LEU A 74 -6.27 6.14 4.17
CA LEU A 74 -6.70 4.77 4.45
C LEU A 74 -8.15 4.59 3.98
N ILE A 75 -8.39 3.73 2.98
CA ILE A 75 -9.71 3.49 2.39
C ILE A 75 -10.47 2.38 3.09
N SER A 76 -9.75 1.34 3.53
CA SER A 76 -10.39 0.18 4.15
C SER A 76 -9.46 -0.52 5.13
N GLY A 77 -10.05 -1.31 6.02
CA GLY A 77 -9.30 -1.98 7.08
C GLY A 77 -8.96 -1.11 8.27
N GLU A 78 -9.77 -0.09 8.55
CA GLU A 78 -9.64 0.67 9.80
C GLU A 78 -9.73 -0.28 11.01
N THR A 79 -10.65 -1.24 10.96
CA THR A 79 -10.93 -2.27 11.98
C THR A 79 -10.34 -3.65 11.68
N ALA A 80 -9.81 -3.89 10.47
CA ALA A 80 -9.31 -5.19 10.04
C ALA A 80 -7.78 -5.27 10.04
N ARG A 81 -7.24 -6.50 10.11
CA ARG A 81 -5.78 -6.77 10.04
C ARG A 81 -5.18 -6.47 8.65
N LYS A 82 -6.01 -6.43 7.60
CA LYS A 82 -5.66 -6.06 6.22
C LYS A 82 -6.14 -4.63 6.00
N LYS A 83 -5.22 -3.70 5.71
CA LYS A 83 -5.45 -2.27 5.48
C LYS A 83 -5.27 -1.96 4.01
N ILE A 84 -6.16 -1.17 3.43
CA ILE A 84 -6.04 -0.70 2.05
C ILE A 84 -5.78 0.80 2.09
N LEU A 85 -4.62 1.22 1.61
CA LEU A 85 -4.24 2.62 1.50
C LEU A 85 -4.41 3.08 0.06
N ARG A 86 -4.97 4.26 -0.12
CA ARG A 86 -5.00 5.03 -1.37
C ARG A 86 -3.94 6.11 -1.29
N ILE A 87 -3.23 6.29 -2.38
CA ILE A 87 -2.21 7.29 -2.54
C ILE A 87 -2.62 8.09 -3.76
N ASP A 88 -3.06 9.30 -3.50
CA ASP A 88 -3.52 10.26 -4.48
C ASP A 88 -2.32 10.89 -5.19
N GLY A 89 -2.34 10.93 -6.52
CA GLY A 89 -1.24 11.43 -7.33
C GLY A 89 -1.04 10.61 -8.59
N ASP A 90 -0.31 11.21 -9.53
CA ASP A 90 -0.08 10.62 -10.84
C ASP A 90 0.58 9.25 -10.71
N PRO A 91 -0.07 8.17 -11.20
CA PRO A 91 0.49 6.84 -11.12
C PRO A 91 1.84 6.78 -11.81
N GLU A 92 2.13 7.62 -12.80
CA GLU A 92 3.41 7.67 -13.51
C GLU A 92 4.56 8.18 -12.62
N ASP A 93 4.30 9.20 -11.79
CA ASP A 93 5.28 9.74 -10.86
C ASP A 93 5.41 8.88 -9.61
N LEU A 94 4.31 8.27 -9.18
CA LEU A 94 4.30 7.26 -8.14
C LEU A 94 5.03 5.99 -8.61
N ILE A 95 4.75 5.43 -9.78
CA ILE A 95 5.32 4.16 -10.27
C ILE A 95 6.81 4.31 -10.66
N ARG A 96 7.38 5.52 -10.64
CA ARG A 96 8.78 5.73 -11.00
C ARG A 96 9.70 4.75 -10.25
N PRO A 97 10.60 4.06 -10.96
CA PRO A 97 11.45 3.02 -10.38
C PRO A 97 12.37 3.55 -9.26
N ASP A 98 12.63 4.86 -9.23
CA ASP A 98 13.41 5.53 -8.18
C ASP A 98 12.67 5.60 -6.84
N HIS A 99 11.36 5.91 -6.85
CA HIS A 99 10.53 5.96 -5.64
C HIS A 99 10.03 4.59 -5.20
N PHE A 100 10.05 3.63 -6.12
CA PHE A 100 9.37 2.36 -5.98
C PHE A 100 10.19 1.17 -6.43
N ALA A 101 11.49 1.17 -6.12
CA ALA A 101 12.36 0.01 -6.39
C ALA A 101 11.76 -1.32 -5.87
N PHE A 102 10.96 -1.27 -4.80
CA PHE A 102 10.26 -2.43 -4.24
C PHE A 102 8.96 -2.80 -4.98
N LEU A 103 8.24 -1.85 -5.62
CA LEU A 103 7.12 -2.17 -6.51
C LEU A 103 7.60 -2.56 -7.91
N ALA A 104 8.56 -1.84 -8.49
CA ALA A 104 9.07 -1.95 -9.86
C ALA A 104 9.36 -3.41 -10.25
N ARG A 105 9.84 -4.19 -9.29
CA ARG A 105 10.14 -5.62 -9.43
C ARG A 105 8.91 -6.50 -9.68
N SER A 106 7.72 -6.05 -9.26
CA SER A 106 6.41 -6.65 -9.53
C SER A 106 5.71 -6.04 -10.76
N ILE A 107 5.83 -4.72 -10.98
CA ILE A 107 5.12 -3.98 -12.05
C ILE A 107 5.60 -4.38 -13.45
N ALA A 108 6.91 -4.57 -13.63
CA ALA A 108 7.53 -4.84 -14.92
C ALA A 108 7.03 -6.15 -15.57
N SER A 109 6.38 -7.03 -14.80
CA SER A 109 5.83 -8.28 -15.32
C SER A 109 4.42 -8.13 -15.92
N ARG A 110 3.71 -7.00 -15.74
CA ARG A 110 2.23 -7.00 -15.90
C ARG A 110 1.59 -5.77 -16.53
N MET A 111 2.38 -4.83 -17.06
CA MET A 111 1.86 -3.67 -17.81
C MET A 111 1.18 -4.05 -19.16
N SER A 112 1.07 -5.34 -19.48
CA SER A 112 0.20 -5.87 -20.54
C SER A 112 -1.21 -6.18 -20.03
N SER A 113 -2.01 -5.16 -19.70
CA SER A 113 -3.48 -5.10 -19.90
C SER A 113 -4.14 -4.08 -18.97
N PRO A 114 -4.75 -3.01 -19.50
CA PRO A 114 -5.52 -2.03 -18.72
C PRO A 114 -6.98 -2.48 -18.56
N ALA A 115 -7.22 -3.72 -18.13
CA ALA A 115 -8.56 -4.30 -18.10
C ALA A 115 -9.01 -4.64 -16.67
N SER A 116 -10.26 -4.24 -16.38
CA SER A 116 -11.05 -4.52 -15.18
C SER A 116 -10.83 -3.57 -14.00
N PHE A 117 -11.30 -2.34 -14.23
CA PHE A 117 -11.69 -1.38 -13.21
C PHE A 117 -13.01 -1.86 -12.58
N GLU A 118 -12.95 -2.75 -11.59
CA GLU A 118 -14.14 -3.14 -10.83
C GLU A 118 -14.37 -2.14 -9.68
N PRO A 119 -15.53 -1.45 -9.63
CA PRO A 119 -15.82 -0.53 -8.54
C PRO A 119 -16.00 -1.33 -7.25
N PHE A 120 -15.16 -1.01 -6.25
CA PHE A 120 -15.33 -1.48 -4.88
C PHE A 120 -16.71 -1.01 -4.37
N GLN A 121 -17.65 -1.94 -4.27
CA GLN A 121 -19.00 -1.69 -3.78
C GLN A 121 -18.93 -1.34 -2.27
N PRO A 122 -19.75 -0.37 -1.79
CA PRO A 122 -19.67 0.20 -0.45
C PRO A 122 -20.00 -0.77 0.69
#